data_AF-A0A9P9Q7F9-F1
#
_entry.id   AF-A0A9P9Q7F9-F1
#
_cell.length_a   1.000
_cell.length_b   1.000
_cell.length_c   1.000
_cell.angle_alpha   90.00
_cell.angle_beta   90.00
_cell.angle_gamma   90.00
#
_symmetry.space_group_name_H-M   'P 1'
#
loop_
_entity.id
_entity.type
_entity.pdbx_description
1 polymer ?
#
loop_
_entity_poly.entity_id
_entity_poly.type
_entity_poly.pdbx_seq_one_letter_code
_entity_poly.pdbx_strand_id
1 'polypeptide(L)'
;MSLYYKSLDKDSTLEVWRMNLTRLAQENSKPAPHRRIDFDNDDIMDFARGYYKDGNRWNGRQIKSAFQTAIALAEWDVSESGYSNEPASLKKKHFKDVAVVSSYFDQYLKKVMGGKTDAEVAKDREVRADGFI
;
A
#
# COMPACT_ATOMS: atom_id res chain seq x y z
N MET A 1 -5.58 2.34 21.20
CA MET A 1 -5.87 0.92 20.97
C MET A 1 -5.35 0.52 19.60
N SER A 2 -4.28 -0.27 19.51
CA SER A 2 -3.75 -0.79 18.24
C SER A 2 -4.33 -2.17 17.98
N LEU A 3 -5.08 -2.33 16.89
CA LEU A 3 -5.54 -3.64 16.43
C LEU A 3 -4.33 -4.48 16.01
N TYR A 4 -4.12 -5.61 16.69
CA TYR A 4 -3.14 -6.62 16.31
C TYR A 4 -3.60 -7.26 14.99
N TYR A 5 -2.91 -6.96 13.89
CA TYR A 5 -3.18 -7.60 12.60
C TYR A 5 -2.23 -8.78 12.42
N LYS A 6 -2.78 -10.00 12.39
CA LYS A 6 -2.07 -11.21 11.98
C LYS A 6 -1.36 -10.93 10.65
N SER A 7 -0.09 -11.34 10.52
CA SER A 7 0.61 -11.25 9.23
C SER A 7 -0.24 -11.97 8.19
N LEU A 8 -0.66 -11.23 7.16
CA LEU A 8 -1.37 -11.82 6.04
C LEU A 8 -0.47 -12.88 5.42
N ASP A 9 -0.98 -14.11 5.30
CA ASP A 9 -0.36 -15.09 4.41
C ASP A 9 -0.42 -14.57 2.98
N LYS A 10 0.33 -15.21 2.10
CA LYS A 10 0.47 -14.80 0.70
C LYS A 10 -0.89 -14.59 0.04
N ASP A 11 -1.81 -15.51 0.25
CA ASP A 11 -3.12 -15.49 -0.39
C ASP A 11 -3.96 -14.32 0.11
N SER A 12 -3.96 -14.09 1.43
CA SER A 12 -4.64 -12.96 2.04
C SER A 12 -4.05 -11.61 1.60
N THR A 13 -2.72 -11.50 1.47
CA THR A 13 -2.08 -10.29 0.91
C THR A 13 -2.56 -10.05 -0.52
N LEU A 14 -2.47 -11.06 -1.39
CA LEU A 14 -2.87 -10.93 -2.79
C LEU A 14 -4.37 -10.65 -2.93
N GLU A 15 -5.19 -11.16 -2.02
CA GLU A 15 -6.62 -10.85 -2.00
C GLU A 15 -6.89 -9.38 -1.69
N VAL A 16 -6.16 -8.77 -0.74
CA VAL A 16 -6.28 -7.33 -0.51
C VAL A 16 -5.90 -6.52 -1.75
N TRP A 17 -4.88 -6.94 -2.51
CA TRP A 17 -4.55 -6.30 -3.80
C TRP A 17 -5.72 -6.40 -4.79
N ARG A 18 -6.30 -7.60 -4.98
CA ARG A 18 -7.46 -7.81 -5.87
C ARG A 18 -8.67 -7.00 -5.45
N MET A 19 -8.95 -6.90 -4.15
CA MET A 19 -10.06 -6.11 -3.63
C MET A 19 -9.89 -4.62 -3.96
N ASN A 20 -8.68 -4.07 -3.85
CA ASN A 20 -8.42 -2.68 -4.20
C ASN A 20 -8.56 -2.44 -5.71
N LEU A 21 -8.07 -3.35 -6.56
CA LEU A 21 -8.26 -3.26 -8.02
C LEU A 21 -9.73 -3.38 -8.43
N THR A 22 -10.46 -4.31 -7.83
CA THR A 22 -11.91 -4.47 -8.05
C THR A 22 -12.65 -3.19 -7.67
N ARG A 23 -12.30 -2.58 -6.53
CA ARG A 23 -12.89 -1.31 -6.09
C ARG A 23 -12.57 -0.17 -7.06
N LEU A 24 -11.33 -0.09 -7.55
CA LEU A 24 -10.94 0.92 -8.53
C LEU A 24 -11.72 0.76 -9.85
N ALA A 25 -11.92 -0.48 -10.31
CA ALA A 25 -12.78 -0.76 -11.47
C ALA A 25 -14.23 -0.31 -11.24
N GLN A 26 -14.78 -0.56 -10.05
CA GLN A 26 -16.13 -0.10 -9.68
C GLN A 26 -16.22 1.44 -9.63
N GLU A 27 -15.18 2.11 -9.16
CA GLU A 27 -15.10 3.57 -9.15
C GLU A 27 -15.03 4.13 -10.58
N ASN A 28 -14.30 3.50 -11.49
CA ASN A 28 -14.27 3.86 -12.91
C ASN A 28 -15.62 3.72 -13.63
N SER A 29 -16.50 2.83 -13.17
CA SER A 29 -17.83 2.60 -13.77
C SER A 29 -18.86 3.66 -13.35
N LYS A 30 -18.56 4.50 -12.36
CA LYS A 30 -19.47 5.57 -11.93
C LYS A 30 -19.42 6.76 -12.92
N PRO A 31 -20.51 7.53 -13.05
CA PRO A 31 -20.48 8.75 -13.85
C PRO A 31 -19.60 9.83 -13.21
N ALA A 32 -19.10 10.77 -14.03
CA ALA A 32 -18.30 11.93 -13.64
C ALA A 32 -18.84 12.63 -12.37
N PRO A 33 -17.98 13.24 -11.51
CA PRO A 33 -16.84 14.08 -11.91
C PRO A 33 -15.43 13.48 -11.73
N HIS A 34 -15.30 12.21 -11.33
CA HIS A 34 -13.97 11.63 -11.06
C HIS A 34 -13.23 11.21 -12.34
N ARG A 35 -11.91 11.48 -12.39
CA ARG A 35 -11.03 11.03 -13.47
C ARG A 35 -10.98 9.50 -13.49
N ARG A 36 -11.11 8.93 -14.69
CA ARG A 36 -10.94 7.49 -14.89
C ARG A 36 -9.46 7.10 -14.71
N ILE A 37 -9.23 6.00 -14.00
CA ILE A 37 -7.89 5.43 -13.78
C ILE A 37 -7.77 4.12 -14.56
N ASP A 38 -7.09 4.11 -15.69
CA ASP A 38 -6.81 2.87 -16.44
C ASP A 38 -5.67 2.08 -15.78
N PHE A 39 -5.80 0.75 -15.76
CA PHE A 39 -4.81 -0.13 -15.17
C PHE A 39 -4.84 -1.52 -15.81
N ASP A 40 -3.69 -2.19 -15.80
CA ASP A 40 -3.56 -3.60 -16.14
C ASP A 40 -3.56 -4.43 -14.84
N ASN A 41 -4.59 -5.27 -14.68
CA ASN A 41 -4.75 -6.10 -13.49
C ASN A 41 -3.59 -7.10 -13.35
N ASP A 42 -3.19 -7.75 -14.44
CA ASP A 42 -2.15 -8.78 -14.42
C ASP A 42 -0.78 -8.18 -14.11
N ASP A 43 -0.45 -7.03 -14.70
CA ASP A 43 0.83 -6.33 -14.44
C ASP A 43 0.95 -5.87 -12.97
N ILE A 44 -0.13 -5.36 -12.38
CA ILE A 44 -0.14 -4.95 -10.96
C ILE A 44 -0.10 -6.18 -10.04
N MET A 45 -0.83 -7.24 -10.38
CA MET A 45 -0.82 -8.47 -9.59
C MET A 45 0.53 -9.21 -9.67
N ASP A 46 1.24 -9.12 -10.80
CA ASP A 46 2.62 -9.60 -10.94
C ASP A 46 3.58 -8.84 -10.04
N PHE A 47 3.45 -7.50 -9.98
CA PHE A 47 4.19 -6.71 -9.01
C PHE A 47 3.89 -7.16 -7.58
N ALA A 48 2.63 -7.33 -7.20
CA ALA A 48 2.25 -7.76 -5.85
C ALA A 48 2.85 -9.14 -5.48
N ARG A 49 2.83 -10.09 -6.42
CA ARG A 49 3.44 -11.42 -6.26
C ARG A 49 4.96 -11.33 -6.08
N GLY A 50 5.63 -10.57 -6.92
CA GLY A 50 7.09 -10.35 -6.84
C GLY A 50 7.47 -9.68 -5.52
N TYR A 51 6.77 -8.60 -5.17
CA TYR A 51 7.01 -7.84 -3.94
C TYR A 51 6.89 -8.70 -2.68
N TYR A 52 5.88 -9.58 -2.61
CA TYR A 52 5.75 -10.56 -1.53
C TYR A 52 6.87 -11.62 -1.56
N LYS A 53 7.24 -12.13 -2.75
CA LYS A 53 8.32 -13.11 -2.89
C LYS A 53 9.66 -12.56 -2.39
N ASP A 54 9.90 -11.27 -2.58
CA ASP A 54 11.12 -10.57 -2.12
C ASP A 54 11.16 -10.31 -0.61
N GLY A 55 10.21 -10.86 0.16
CA GLY A 55 10.18 -10.78 1.62
C GLY A 55 9.46 -9.54 2.16
N ASN A 56 8.96 -8.64 1.31
CA ASN A 56 8.20 -7.48 1.77
C ASN A 56 6.81 -7.91 2.26
N ARG A 57 6.38 -7.36 3.40
CA ARG A 57 5.15 -7.75 4.08
C ARG A 57 4.29 -6.53 4.40
N TRP A 58 3.82 -5.85 3.35
CA TRP A 58 2.78 -4.85 3.53
C TRP A 58 1.51 -5.50 4.09
N ASN A 59 1.04 -4.98 5.23
CA ASN A 59 -0.27 -5.34 5.77
C ASN A 59 -1.40 -4.67 4.96
N GLY A 60 -2.64 -5.05 5.23
CA GLY A 60 -3.79 -4.54 4.47
C GLY A 60 -3.92 -3.01 4.46
N ARG A 61 -3.51 -2.32 5.53
CA ARG A 61 -3.51 -0.85 5.59
C ARG A 61 -2.41 -0.27 4.70
N GLN A 62 -1.20 -0.82 4.76
CA GLN A 62 -0.09 -0.39 3.91
C GLN A 62 -0.43 -0.57 2.43
N ILE A 63 -1.07 -1.69 2.06
CA ILE A 63 -1.53 -1.91 0.67
C ILE A 63 -2.53 -0.82 0.27
N LYS A 64 -3.56 -0.56 1.08
CA LYS A 64 -4.55 0.49 0.79
C LYS A 64 -3.89 1.87 0.65
N SER A 65 -3.01 2.24 1.57
CA SER A 65 -2.26 3.50 1.50
C SER A 65 -1.39 3.58 0.25
N ALA A 66 -0.75 2.47 -0.13
CA ALA A 66 0.05 2.41 -1.34
C ALA A 66 -0.79 2.62 -2.61
N PHE A 67 -2.00 2.07 -2.68
CA PHE A 67 -2.95 2.35 -3.77
C PHE A 67 -3.30 3.84 -3.84
N GLN A 68 -3.60 4.48 -2.71
CA GLN A 68 -3.93 5.91 -2.70
C GLN A 68 -2.78 6.76 -3.25
N THR A 69 -1.55 6.50 -2.79
CA THR A 69 -0.37 7.24 -3.29
C THR A 69 -0.05 6.90 -4.74
N ALA A 70 -0.16 5.64 -5.15
CA ALA A 70 0.11 5.22 -6.52
C ALA A 70 -0.91 5.80 -7.53
N ILE A 71 -2.18 5.94 -7.14
CA ILE A 71 -3.19 6.62 -7.94
C ILE A 71 -2.86 8.11 -8.06
N ALA A 72 -2.48 8.77 -6.96
CA ALA A 72 -2.09 10.18 -6.99
C ALA A 72 -0.87 10.43 -7.90
N LEU A 73 0.12 9.52 -7.91
CA LEU A 73 1.24 9.57 -8.84
C LEU A 73 0.79 9.40 -10.29
N ALA A 74 -0.15 8.49 -10.56
CA ALA A 74 -0.72 8.32 -11.90
C ALA A 74 -1.49 9.56 -12.39
N GLU A 75 -2.21 10.24 -11.50
CA GLU A 75 -2.91 11.49 -11.81
C GLU A 75 -1.91 12.64 -12.02
N TRP A 76 -0.83 12.68 -11.25
CA TRP A 76 0.24 13.65 -11.41
C TRP A 76 0.90 13.56 -12.79
N ASP A 77 1.23 12.34 -13.25
CA ASP A 77 1.80 12.08 -14.58
C ASP A 77 0.95 12.72 -15.70
N VAL A 78 -0.38 12.71 -15.58
CA VAL A 78 -1.29 13.33 -16.56
C VAL A 78 -1.34 14.85 -16.40
N SER A 79 -1.29 15.36 -15.17
CA SER A 79 -1.26 16.80 -14.93
C SER A 79 0.01 17.45 -15.48
N GLU A 80 1.15 16.76 -15.37
CA GLU A 80 2.45 17.22 -15.84
C GLU A 80 2.56 17.18 -17.38
N SER A 81 1.90 16.22 -18.02
CA SER A 81 1.90 16.10 -19.49
C SER A 81 1.04 17.16 -20.20
N GLY A 82 0.24 17.94 -19.46
CA GLY A 82 -0.66 18.97 -20.00
C GLY A 82 -1.98 18.43 -20.57
N TYR A 83 -2.20 17.12 -20.58
CA TYR A 83 -3.41 16.48 -21.08
C TYR A 83 -4.44 16.25 -19.97
N SER A 84 -4.97 17.34 -19.40
CA SER A 84 -5.84 17.29 -18.22
C SER A 84 -7.16 16.52 -18.42
N ASN A 85 -7.56 16.16 -19.63
CA ASN A 85 -8.77 15.38 -19.90
C ASN A 85 -8.53 13.87 -20.12
N GLU A 86 -7.28 13.40 -20.16
CA GLU A 86 -6.99 11.98 -20.38
C GLU A 86 -7.14 11.11 -19.11
N PRO A 87 -7.52 9.84 -19.23
CA PRO A 87 -7.47 8.91 -18.11
C PRO A 87 -6.04 8.83 -17.53
N ALA A 88 -5.92 8.76 -16.21
CA ALA A 88 -4.65 8.45 -15.58
C ALA A 88 -4.35 6.96 -15.72
N SER A 89 -3.08 6.58 -15.91
CA SER A 89 -2.69 5.18 -16.10
C SER A 89 -1.91 4.67 -14.89
N LEU A 90 -2.56 3.91 -14.01
CA LEU A 90 -1.93 3.27 -12.86
C LEU A 90 -1.07 2.08 -13.33
N LYS A 91 0.23 2.15 -13.07
CA LYS A 91 1.24 1.17 -13.52
C LYS A 91 2.06 0.65 -12.34
N LYS A 92 2.71 -0.50 -12.51
CA LYS A 92 3.66 -1.05 -11.52
C LYS A 92 4.75 -0.08 -11.07
N LYS A 93 5.17 0.87 -11.92
CA LYS A 93 6.18 1.89 -11.58
C LYS A 93 5.76 2.72 -10.36
N HIS A 94 4.48 3.12 -10.27
CA HIS A 94 3.99 3.92 -9.15
C HIS A 94 4.08 3.16 -7.83
N PHE A 95 3.79 1.86 -7.84
CA PHE A 95 3.96 1.03 -6.65
C PHE A 95 5.43 0.81 -6.28
N LYS A 96 6.33 0.72 -7.25
CA LYS A 96 7.78 0.70 -7.00
C LYS A 96 8.24 1.99 -6.32
N ASP A 97 7.78 3.15 -6.80
CA ASP A 97 8.13 4.45 -6.20
C ASP A 97 7.63 4.54 -4.75
N VAL A 98 6.39 4.12 -4.50
CA VAL A 98 5.83 4.04 -3.14
C VAL A 98 6.65 3.08 -2.26
N ALA A 99 7.07 1.93 -2.78
CA ALA A 99 7.89 0.98 -2.04
C ALA A 99 9.26 1.53 -1.68
N VAL A 100 9.93 2.23 -2.60
CA VAL A 100 11.20 2.90 -2.36
C VAL A 100 11.06 3.92 -1.23
N VAL A 101 10.07 4.82 -1.32
CA VAL A 101 9.85 5.85 -0.28
C VAL A 101 9.49 5.22 1.06
N SER A 102 8.63 4.19 1.06
CA SER A 102 8.25 3.46 2.28
C SER A 102 9.46 2.80 2.94
N SER A 103 10.37 2.23 2.15
CA SER A 103 11.58 1.58 2.68
C SER A 103 12.52 2.56 3.38
N TYR A 104 12.63 3.80 2.89
CA TYR A 104 13.42 4.84 3.56
C TYR A 104 12.78 5.27 4.88
N PHE A 105 11.45 5.35 4.92
CA PHE A 105 10.73 5.64 6.15
C PHE A 105 10.88 4.52 7.19
N ASP A 106 10.77 3.26 6.76
CA ASP A 106 10.97 2.09 7.63
C ASP A 106 12.41 2.04 8.18
N GLN A 107 13.41 2.35 7.36
CA GLN A 107 14.80 2.46 7.79
C GLN A 107 15.01 3.60 8.80
N TYR A 108 14.37 4.75 8.55
CA TYR A 108 14.39 5.87 9.48
C TYR A 108 13.77 5.52 10.83
N LEU A 109 12.58 4.91 10.84
CA LEU A 109 11.91 4.45 12.05
C LEU A 109 12.77 3.46 12.83
N LYS A 110 13.36 2.46 12.16
CA LYS A 110 14.30 1.52 12.80
C LYS A 110 15.46 2.26 13.46
N LYS A 111 16.07 3.23 12.79
CA LYS A 111 17.18 4.01 13.35
C LYS A 111 16.75 4.81 14.59
N VAL A 112 15.59 5.45 14.55
CA VAL A 112 15.07 6.27 15.65
C VAL A 112 14.60 5.41 16.83
N MET A 113 14.03 4.23 16.58
CA MET A 113 13.56 3.30 17.62
C MET A 113 14.66 2.36 18.16
N GLY A 114 15.94 2.73 17.99
CA GLY A 114 17.06 1.96 18.55
C GLY A 114 17.30 0.61 17.87
N GLY A 115 16.96 0.48 16.59
CA GLY A 115 17.16 -0.71 15.77
C GLY A 115 16.01 -1.73 15.83
N LYS A 116 14.99 -1.49 16.65
CA LYS A 116 13.82 -2.38 16.78
C LYS A 116 12.79 -2.09 15.67
N THR A 117 12.24 -3.13 15.06
CA THR A 117 11.07 -3.07 14.19
C THR A 117 9.80 -2.72 14.99
N ASP A 118 8.76 -2.21 14.34
CA ASP A 118 7.45 -1.98 15.00
C ASP A 118 6.91 -3.23 15.71
N ALA A 119 7.17 -4.43 15.15
CA ALA A 119 6.80 -5.70 15.76
C ALA A 119 7.62 -6.00 17.03
N GLU A 120 8.91 -5.67 17.03
CA GLU A 120 9.78 -5.81 18.20
C GLU A 120 9.45 -4.76 19.26
N VAL A 121 9.18 -3.50 18.89
CA VAL A 121 8.75 -2.46 19.83
C VAL A 121 7.38 -2.81 20.42
N ALA A 122 6.45 -3.37 19.64
CA ALA A 122 5.15 -3.82 20.14
C ALA A 122 5.28 -5.02 21.11
N LYS A 123 6.25 -5.91 20.87
CA LYS A 123 6.59 -7.02 21.78
C LYS A 123 7.28 -6.53 23.05
N ASP A 124 8.20 -5.58 22.93
CA ASP A 124 9.02 -5.02 24.01
C ASP A 124 8.22 -4.11 24.95
N ARG A 125 7.15 -3.48 24.44
CA ARG A 125 6.32 -2.56 25.22
C ARG A 125 5.34 -3.21 26.18
N GLU A 126 5.28 -4.55 26.30
CA GLU A 126 4.43 -5.32 27.24
C GLU A 126 3.31 -4.49 27.89
N VAL A 127 2.36 -3.99 27.09
CA VAL A 127 1.39 -2.99 27.58
C VAL A 127 0.33 -3.72 28.41
N ARG A 128 0.69 -4.09 29.64
CA ARG A 128 -0.19 -4.35 30.79
C ARG A 128 0.56 -4.04 32.09
N ALA A 129 0.40 -2.80 32.53
CA ALA A 129 0.32 -2.43 33.95
C ALA A 129 -1.18 -2.48 34.34
N ASP A 130 -1.70 -2.94 35.47
CA ASP A 130 -1.20 -3.57 36.70
C ASP A 130 -2.39 -4.36 37.31
N GLY A 131 -2.13 -5.14 38.36
CA GLY A 131 -3.13 -5.96 39.05
C GLY A 131 -4.35 -5.19 39.59
N PHE A 132 -5.51 -5.84 39.47
CA PHE A 132 -6.60 -5.67 40.41
C PHE A 132 -6.76 -7.00 41.16
N ILE A 133 -6.63 -6.90 42.48
CA ILE A 133 -7.11 -7.87 43.47
C ILE A 133 -8.63 -7.82 43.47
#